data_AF-A0A4Q3QXR8-F1
#
_entry.id   AF-A0A4Q3QXR8-F1
#
_cell.length_a   1.000
_cell.length_b   1.000
_cell.length_c   1.000
_cell.angle_alpha   90.00
_cell.angle_beta   90.00
_cell.angle_gamma   90.00
#
_symmetry.space_group_name_H-M   'P 1'
#
loop_
_entity.id
_entity.type
_entity.pdbx_description
1 polymer ?
#
loop_
_entity_poly.entity_id
_entity_poly.type
_entity_poly.pdbx_seq_one_letter_code
_entity_poly.pdbx_strand_id
1 'polypeptide(L)'
;MRKLVVLISFFVASTQLVHSQGSAQNEISGLIKRILPQHASFFQTSFIPKDNGQDVFEIESKAGKIILRGNNGVSIASALHHYLKNFTKNHISWNGSNLKLPATLPVVKKKIRVVSPHQYRYYLNYCTGMKTILPAFTGHVPPSFAQKFPKAKLKKTAWQGFSDVFILDPDDSLFTVIGKSFTKQLIQTFGTDHLYSADTFNENTPPTNDSTYLNDISKKVYQSMASVDPKAVWIMQGWMFSYTPKYWQPTQIKALLNAVPNDKMIILDLYSESKPMWNKTEAYYGKPWIWCMLHNFGGNISLYGRMNNVANDPVQAKNDPASGKMSGIGLTPEAIEQNPVMYELM
;
A
#
# COMPACT_ATOMS: atom_id res chain seq x y z
N MET A 1 -31.18 23.56 26.40
CA MET A 1 -30.77 22.27 25.82
C MET A 1 -29.65 22.33 24.75
N ARG A 2 -29.22 23.50 24.23
CA ARG A 2 -28.12 23.58 23.24
C ARG A 2 -26.69 23.62 23.79
N LYS A 3 -26.48 23.79 25.11
CA LYS A 3 -25.13 23.80 25.74
C LYS A 3 -24.64 22.42 26.24
N LEU A 4 -25.53 21.43 26.36
CA LEU A 4 -25.18 20.10 26.89
C LEU A 4 -24.66 19.13 25.81
N VAL A 5 -25.01 19.34 24.54
CA VAL A 5 -24.61 18.48 23.42
C VAL A 5 -23.15 18.69 23.00
N VAL A 6 -22.58 19.87 23.25
CA VAL A 6 -21.18 20.17 22.90
C VAL A 6 -20.18 19.53 23.88
N LEU A 7 -20.52 19.42 25.17
CA LEU A 7 -19.63 18.79 26.16
C LEU A 7 -19.55 17.27 26.01
N ILE A 8 -20.66 16.60 25.65
CA ILE A 8 -20.68 15.13 25.47
C ILE A 8 -19.87 14.72 24.23
N SER A 9 -19.94 15.49 23.13
CA SER A 9 -19.13 15.24 21.93
C SER A 9 -17.63 15.43 22.15
N PHE A 10 -17.22 16.38 22.99
CA PHE A 10 -15.81 16.55 23.37
C PHE A 10 -15.29 15.43 24.28
N PHE A 11 -16.13 14.89 25.17
CA PHE A 11 -15.76 13.83 26.11
C PHE A 11 -15.66 12.44 25.44
N VAL A 12 -16.49 12.18 24.42
CA VAL A 12 -16.42 10.94 23.62
C VAL A 12 -15.21 10.96 22.68
N ALA A 13 -14.88 12.11 22.09
CA ALA A 13 -13.69 12.24 21.24
C ALA A 13 -12.37 12.11 22.05
N SER A 14 -12.30 12.68 23.26
CA SER A 14 -11.12 12.58 24.12
C SER A 14 -10.90 11.17 24.66
N THR A 15 -11.97 10.44 25.02
CA THR A 15 -11.87 9.05 25.50
C THR A 15 -11.45 8.07 24.39
N GLN A 16 -11.93 8.23 23.15
CA GLN A 16 -11.47 7.43 22.00
C GLN A 16 -9.99 7.68 21.64
N LEU A 17 -9.55 8.94 21.69
CA LEU A 17 -8.14 9.31 21.46
C LEU A 17 -7.20 8.72 22.51
N VAL A 18 -7.59 8.77 23.80
CA VAL A 18 -6.79 8.21 24.90
C VAL A 18 -6.76 6.67 24.85
N HIS A 19 -7.87 6.01 24.51
CA HIS A 19 -7.92 4.56 24.39
C HIS A 19 -7.10 4.04 23.19
N SER A 20 -7.16 4.75 22.05
CA SER A 20 -6.35 4.47 20.85
C SER A 20 -4.85 4.63 21.12
N GLN A 21 -4.44 5.69 21.80
CA GLN A 21 -3.02 5.88 22.18
C GLN A 21 -2.55 4.84 23.19
N GLY A 22 -3.41 4.42 24.13
CA GLY A 22 -3.12 3.34 25.08
C GLY A 22 -2.89 1.98 24.40
N SER A 23 -3.72 1.61 23.42
CA SER A 23 -3.54 0.39 22.62
C SER A 23 -2.24 0.44 21.81
N ALA A 24 -2.00 1.55 21.10
CA ALA A 24 -0.82 1.70 20.26
C ALA A 24 0.49 1.67 21.08
N GLN A 25 0.50 2.26 22.28
CA GLN A 25 1.65 2.20 23.19
C GLN A 25 1.93 0.76 23.67
N ASN A 26 0.89 -0.03 23.94
CA ASN A 26 1.01 -1.43 24.32
C ASN A 26 1.53 -2.30 23.16
N GLU A 27 1.05 -2.06 21.95
CA GLU A 27 1.47 -2.78 20.75
C GLU A 27 2.95 -2.59 20.43
N ILE A 28 3.44 -1.34 20.51
CA ILE A 28 4.85 -1.03 20.29
C ILE A 28 5.73 -1.55 21.41
N SER A 29 5.28 -1.47 22.66
CA SER A 29 5.98 -2.12 23.78
C SER A 29 6.05 -3.63 23.57
N GLY A 30 4.97 -4.24 23.07
CA GLY A 30 4.92 -5.64 22.66
C GLY A 30 5.88 -5.97 21.53
N LEU A 31 5.99 -5.11 20.51
CA LEU A 31 6.94 -5.25 19.42
C LEU A 31 8.38 -5.27 19.95
N ILE A 32 8.77 -4.26 20.75
CA ILE A 32 10.11 -4.18 21.33
C ILE A 32 10.40 -5.43 22.18
N LYS A 33 9.44 -5.89 22.98
CA LYS A 33 9.60 -7.11 23.79
C LYS A 33 9.75 -8.38 22.95
N ARG A 34 9.07 -8.49 21.81
CA ARG A 34 9.23 -9.63 20.88
C ARG A 34 10.60 -9.62 20.19
N ILE A 35 11.07 -8.46 19.76
CA ILE A 35 12.36 -8.34 19.05
C ILE A 35 13.55 -8.42 20.03
N LEU A 36 13.44 -7.77 21.19
CA LEU A 36 14.53 -7.58 22.14
C LEU A 36 14.11 -7.94 23.58
N PRO A 37 13.73 -9.20 23.88
CA PRO A 37 13.13 -9.56 25.17
C PRO A 37 14.03 -9.22 26.37
N GLN A 38 15.35 -9.37 26.22
CA GLN A 38 16.33 -9.08 27.28
C GLN A 38 16.69 -7.59 27.42
N HIS A 39 16.41 -6.78 26.40
CA HIS A 39 16.80 -5.36 26.36
C HIS A 39 15.60 -4.40 26.36
N ALA A 40 14.37 -4.92 26.37
CA ALA A 40 13.16 -4.11 26.24
C ALA A 40 13.05 -3.00 27.29
N SER A 41 13.55 -3.22 28.51
CA SER A 41 13.55 -2.25 29.62
C SER A 41 14.44 -1.02 29.38
N PHE A 42 15.42 -1.11 28.47
CA PHE A 42 16.27 0.02 28.09
C PHE A 42 15.58 1.00 27.13
N PHE A 43 14.44 0.62 26.56
CA PHE A 43 13.70 1.45 25.61
C PHE A 43 12.49 2.10 26.28
N GLN A 44 12.20 3.33 25.87
CA GLN A 44 10.96 4.02 26.20
C GLN A 44 10.40 4.66 24.94
N THR A 45 9.08 4.58 24.75
CA THR A 45 8.42 5.09 23.55
C THR A 45 7.48 6.24 23.88
N SER A 46 7.33 7.19 22.95
CA SER A 46 6.33 8.26 23.05
C SER A 46 5.89 8.75 21.69
N PHE A 47 4.64 9.20 21.58
CA PHE A 47 4.11 9.78 20.35
C PHE A 47 4.45 11.27 20.25
N ILE A 48 4.72 11.74 19.02
CA ILE A 48 4.94 13.16 18.69
C ILE A 48 4.05 13.57 17.51
N PRO A 49 3.76 14.87 17.31
CA PRO A 49 3.04 15.31 16.11
C PRO A 49 3.82 15.02 14.83
N LYS A 50 3.11 14.94 13.71
CA LYS A 50 3.69 14.92 12.36
C LYS A 50 4.54 16.16 12.10
N ASP A 51 5.57 16.01 11.26
CA ASP A 51 6.38 17.14 10.80
C ASP A 51 5.81 17.67 9.48
N ASN A 52 5.12 18.81 9.50
CA ASN A 52 4.51 19.41 8.31
C ASN A 52 3.65 18.41 7.51
N GLY A 53 2.87 17.58 8.22
CA GLY A 53 2.02 16.54 7.62
C GLY A 53 2.73 15.22 7.27
N GLN A 54 4.05 15.17 7.37
CA GLN A 54 4.87 13.99 7.07
C GLN A 54 5.12 13.12 8.31
N ASP A 55 5.37 11.84 8.06
CA ASP A 55 5.77 10.90 9.11
C ASP A 55 7.19 11.21 9.59
N VAL A 56 7.39 11.15 10.90
CA VAL A 56 8.62 11.56 11.55
C VAL A 56 8.91 10.67 12.74
N PHE A 57 10.19 10.43 12.99
CA PHE A 57 10.67 9.81 14.21
C PHE A 57 11.86 10.54 14.82
N GLU A 58 12.09 10.31 16.11
CA GLU A 58 13.24 10.81 16.84
C GLU A 58 13.87 9.74 17.73
N ILE A 59 15.18 9.85 17.96
CA ILE A 59 15.95 8.97 18.85
C ILE A 59 16.81 9.84 19.77
N GLU A 60 16.78 9.57 21.07
CA GLU A 60 17.53 10.30 22.08
C GLU A 60 17.92 9.37 23.23
N SER A 61 19.09 9.57 23.84
CA SER A 61 19.42 8.94 25.13
C SER A 61 19.08 9.88 26.28
N LYS A 62 18.26 9.43 27.24
CA LYS A 62 17.88 10.22 28.41
C LYS A 62 17.73 9.31 29.64
N ALA A 63 18.34 9.71 30.77
CA ALA A 63 18.26 9.00 32.04
C ALA A 63 18.56 7.48 31.93
N GLY A 64 19.64 7.13 31.21
CA GLY A 64 20.06 5.73 31.03
C GLY A 64 19.20 4.90 30.08
N LYS A 65 18.23 5.50 29.39
CA LYS A 65 17.35 4.83 28.41
C LYS A 65 17.51 5.39 27.00
N ILE A 66 17.13 4.58 26.02
CA ILE A 66 16.94 5.00 24.63
C ILE A 66 15.46 5.37 24.45
N ILE A 67 15.21 6.64 24.16
CA ILE A 67 13.89 7.19 23.93
C ILE A 67 13.60 7.18 22.43
N LEU A 68 12.59 6.42 22.02
CA LEU A 68 12.12 6.33 20.65
C LEU A 68 10.82 7.12 20.53
N ARG A 69 10.77 8.10 19.61
CA ARG A 69 9.57 8.89 19.36
C ARG A 69 9.13 8.78 17.92
N GLY A 70 7.82 8.82 17.69
CA GLY A 70 7.29 8.82 16.34
C GLY A 70 5.84 9.28 16.30
N ASN A 71 5.38 9.71 15.14
CA ASN A 71 4.00 10.18 14.99
C ASN A 71 2.94 9.08 14.90
N ASN A 72 3.37 7.83 14.74
CA ASN A 72 2.55 6.62 14.77
C ASN A 72 3.44 5.43 15.16
N GLY A 73 2.84 4.24 15.30
CA GLY A 73 3.57 3.04 15.68
C GLY A 73 4.66 2.63 14.68
N VAL A 74 4.41 2.80 13.38
CA VAL A 74 5.38 2.51 12.32
C VAL A 74 6.61 3.41 12.46
N SER A 75 6.44 4.72 12.70
CA SER A 75 7.54 5.65 12.91
C SER A 75 8.40 5.29 14.13
N ILE A 76 7.78 4.79 15.21
CA ILE A 76 8.53 4.32 16.40
C ILE A 76 9.28 3.00 16.09
N ALA A 77 8.66 2.08 15.34
CA ALA A 77 9.33 0.86 14.88
C ALA A 77 10.52 1.20 13.95
N SER A 78 10.38 2.20 13.08
CA SER A 78 11.47 2.72 12.25
C SER A 78 12.59 3.36 13.09
N ALA A 79 12.26 4.05 14.18
CA ALA A 79 13.25 4.57 15.13
C ALA A 79 14.04 3.43 15.80
N LEU A 80 13.34 2.37 16.23
CA LEU A 80 13.98 1.17 16.79
C LEU A 80 14.93 0.55 15.76
N HIS A 81 14.44 0.33 14.53
CA HIS A 81 15.24 -0.24 13.44
C HIS A 81 16.49 0.61 13.15
N HIS A 82 16.32 1.94 13.04
CA HIS A 82 17.41 2.87 12.82
C HIS A 82 18.44 2.82 13.96
N TYR A 83 18.00 2.74 15.22
CA TYR A 83 18.90 2.58 16.35
C TYR A 83 19.69 1.27 16.26
N LEU A 84 19.00 0.15 16.03
CA LEU A 84 19.62 -1.17 15.95
C LEU A 84 20.68 -1.24 14.85
N LYS A 85 20.34 -0.76 13.64
CA LYS A 85 21.24 -0.72 12.48
C LYS A 85 22.46 0.15 12.72
N ASN A 86 22.25 1.38 13.19
CA ASN A 86 23.33 2.38 13.19
C ASN A 86 24.20 2.35 14.45
N PHE A 87 23.63 2.05 15.61
CA PHE A 87 24.33 2.10 16.90
C PHE A 87 24.81 0.73 17.35
N THR A 88 24.02 -0.31 17.15
CA THR A 88 24.36 -1.67 17.62
C THR A 88 24.83 -2.62 16.51
N LYS A 89 24.80 -2.16 15.24
CA LYS A 89 25.18 -2.95 14.05
C LYS A 89 24.41 -4.27 13.93
N ASN A 90 23.16 -4.25 14.39
CA ASN A 90 22.24 -5.37 14.31
C ASN A 90 21.37 -5.27 13.05
N HIS A 91 20.88 -6.40 12.57
CA HIS A 91 20.10 -6.50 11.34
C HIS A 91 19.00 -7.55 11.51
N ILE A 92 17.84 -7.29 10.92
CA ILE A 92 16.68 -8.18 10.96
C ILE A 92 16.23 -8.39 9.52
N SER A 93 16.16 -9.64 9.09
CA SER A 93 15.60 -10.02 7.78
C SER A 93 14.86 -11.34 7.89
N TRP A 94 14.11 -11.69 6.83
CA TRP A 94 13.46 -12.99 6.73
C TRP A 94 14.46 -14.15 6.72
N ASN A 95 15.64 -13.95 6.12
CA ASN A 95 16.66 -14.99 5.93
C ASN A 95 17.65 -15.11 7.09
N GLY A 96 17.46 -14.34 8.17
CA GLY A 96 18.33 -14.35 9.32
C GLY A 96 18.36 -13.00 10.01
N SER A 97 18.55 -13.03 11.33
CA SER A 97 18.69 -11.84 12.16
C SER A 97 19.98 -11.92 12.96
N ASN A 98 20.71 -10.81 13.01
CA ASN A 98 21.79 -10.58 13.95
C ASN A 98 21.27 -9.61 15.02
N LEU A 99 21.02 -10.13 16.23
CA LEU A 99 20.51 -9.39 17.39
C LEU A 99 21.43 -9.57 18.61
N LYS A 100 22.74 -9.51 18.39
CA LYS A 100 23.76 -9.58 19.45
C LYS A 100 24.01 -8.19 20.03
N LEU A 101 23.07 -7.71 20.83
CA LEU A 101 23.19 -6.40 21.48
C LEU A 101 24.19 -6.48 22.66
N PRO A 102 25.00 -5.43 22.89
CA PRO A 102 25.82 -5.33 24.10
C PRO A 102 24.95 -5.14 25.34
N ALA A 103 25.41 -5.62 26.49
CA ALA A 103 24.71 -5.46 27.77
C ALA A 103 24.44 -3.98 28.12
N THR A 104 25.36 -3.09 27.73
CA THR A 104 25.19 -1.64 27.80
C THR A 104 24.96 -1.10 26.40
N LEU A 105 23.79 -0.51 26.18
CA LEU A 105 23.42 0.04 24.88
C LEU A 105 24.20 1.34 24.56
N PRO A 106 24.71 1.51 23.32
CA PRO A 106 25.43 2.72 22.92
C PRO A 106 24.55 3.98 23.02
N VAL A 107 25.10 5.03 23.61
CA VAL A 107 24.38 6.30 23.80
C VAL A 107 24.26 7.10 22.49
N VAL A 108 23.11 7.73 22.30
CA VAL A 108 22.84 8.67 21.21
C VAL A 108 23.32 10.06 21.65
N LYS A 109 24.55 10.43 21.25
CA LYS A 109 25.20 11.68 21.66
C LYS A 109 24.45 12.94 21.24
N LYS A 110 23.83 12.92 20.05
CA LYS A 110 23.01 14.01 19.52
C LYS A 110 21.66 13.44 19.12
N LYS A 111 20.58 14.11 19.55
CA LYS A 111 19.21 13.75 19.18
C LYS A 111 19.09 13.61 17.66
N ILE A 112 18.58 12.47 17.21
CA ILE A 112 18.29 12.20 15.81
C ILE A 112 16.82 12.54 15.56
N ARG A 113 16.54 13.18 14.42
CA ARG A 113 15.20 13.40 13.88
C ARG A 113 15.23 13.06 12.39
N VAL A 114 14.32 12.21 11.95
CA VAL A 114 14.21 11.79 10.54
C VAL A 114 12.77 11.96 10.10
N VAL A 115 12.57 12.73 9.03
CA VAL A 115 11.27 12.97 8.40
C VAL A 115 11.22 12.20 7.09
N SER A 116 10.19 11.39 6.88
CA SER A 116 10.01 10.66 5.64
C SER A 116 9.47 11.58 4.53
N PRO A 117 10.07 11.59 3.34
CA PRO A 117 9.58 12.37 2.20
C PRO A 117 8.35 11.74 1.50
N HIS A 118 7.89 10.58 1.97
CA HIS A 118 6.87 9.76 1.31
C HIS A 118 5.61 9.64 2.16
N GLN A 119 4.46 9.96 1.55
CA GLN A 119 3.16 9.76 2.19
C GLN A 119 2.88 8.27 2.39
N TYR A 120 3.20 7.45 1.38
CA TYR A 120 2.99 6.01 1.41
C TYR A 120 4.32 5.24 1.31
N ARG A 121 4.44 4.19 2.12
CA ARG A 121 5.39 3.09 1.93
C ARG A 121 4.57 1.83 1.79
N TYR A 122 4.42 1.35 0.56
CA TYR A 122 3.52 0.25 0.22
C TYR A 122 4.21 -1.10 0.42
N TYR A 123 3.53 -2.04 1.09
CA TYR A 123 3.94 -3.43 1.16
C TYR A 123 2.75 -4.33 1.50
N LEU A 124 2.82 -5.61 1.10
CA LEU A 124 1.73 -6.61 1.13
C LEU A 124 1.45 -7.20 2.53
N ASN A 125 1.58 -6.42 3.62
CA ASN A 125 1.48 -6.95 4.99
C ASN A 125 0.50 -6.16 5.88
N TYR A 126 -0.02 -6.84 6.90
CA TYR A 126 -0.99 -6.36 7.86
C TYR A 126 -0.31 -6.15 9.23
N CYS A 127 -0.37 -4.94 9.78
CA CYS A 127 0.03 -4.65 11.16
C CYS A 127 -0.77 -3.47 11.73
N THR A 128 -0.91 -3.41 13.05
CA THR A 128 -1.67 -2.35 13.71
C THR A 128 -1.04 -0.96 13.45
N GLY A 129 -1.87 0.00 13.04
CA GLY A 129 -1.45 1.35 12.65
C GLY A 129 -1.04 1.52 11.18
N MET A 130 -1.07 0.44 10.38
CA MET A 130 -1.00 0.50 8.91
C MET A 130 -2.40 0.64 8.32
N LYS A 131 -2.50 1.19 7.09
CA LYS A 131 -3.74 1.19 6.33
C LYS A 131 -3.82 -0.09 5.50
N THR A 132 -4.93 -0.81 5.64
CA THR A 132 -5.21 -2.03 4.90
C THR A 132 -5.85 -1.73 3.55
N ILE A 133 -5.49 -2.51 2.54
CA ILE A 133 -6.10 -2.45 1.21
C ILE A 133 -6.95 -3.69 1.05
N LEU A 134 -8.27 -3.52 0.98
CA LEU A 134 -9.21 -4.63 0.83
C LEU A 134 -9.43 -4.98 -0.65
N PRO A 135 -9.80 -6.21 -1.01
CA PRO A 135 -10.16 -6.50 -2.39
C PRO A 135 -11.49 -5.81 -2.77
N ALA A 136 -11.70 -5.59 -4.06
CA ALA A 136 -12.97 -5.15 -4.63
C ALA A 136 -13.37 -6.02 -5.83
N PHE A 137 -14.65 -6.01 -6.18
CA PHE A 137 -15.17 -6.78 -7.30
C PHE A 137 -14.65 -6.24 -8.64
N THR A 138 -14.03 -7.11 -9.43
CA THR A 138 -13.37 -6.76 -10.70
C THR A 138 -14.24 -6.99 -11.94
N GLY A 139 -15.47 -7.50 -11.76
CA GLY A 139 -16.34 -7.93 -12.85
C GLY A 139 -16.24 -9.42 -13.18
N HIS A 140 -15.21 -10.13 -12.70
CA HIS A 140 -15.05 -11.56 -12.95
C HIS A 140 -16.10 -12.40 -12.22
N VAL A 141 -16.72 -13.33 -12.94
CA VAL A 141 -17.72 -14.28 -12.43
C VAL A 141 -17.41 -15.71 -12.91
N PRO A 142 -17.76 -16.74 -12.13
CA PRO A 142 -17.46 -18.13 -12.48
C PRO A 142 -18.29 -18.61 -13.69
N PRO A 143 -17.88 -19.69 -14.39
CA PRO A 143 -18.64 -20.23 -15.53
C PRO A 143 -20.09 -20.61 -15.21
N SER A 144 -20.34 -21.12 -14.00
CA SER A 144 -21.69 -21.45 -13.52
C SER A 144 -22.61 -20.22 -13.39
N PHE A 145 -22.06 -19.00 -13.44
CA PHE A 145 -22.85 -17.77 -13.41
C PHE A 145 -23.80 -17.67 -14.61
N ALA A 146 -23.36 -18.10 -15.80
CA ALA A 146 -24.19 -18.12 -17.01
C ALA A 146 -25.37 -19.08 -16.89
N GLN A 147 -25.23 -20.16 -16.12
CA GLN A 147 -26.33 -21.12 -15.87
C GLN A 147 -27.39 -20.50 -14.96
N LYS A 148 -26.96 -19.76 -13.92
CA LYS A 148 -27.85 -19.12 -12.96
C LYS A 148 -28.48 -17.83 -13.48
N PHE A 149 -27.74 -17.07 -14.28
CA PHE A 149 -28.16 -15.80 -14.87
C PHE A 149 -28.01 -15.86 -16.40
N PRO A 150 -28.90 -16.60 -17.10
CA PRO A 150 -28.77 -16.87 -18.53
C PRO A 150 -28.92 -15.63 -19.42
N LYS A 151 -29.42 -14.52 -18.86
CA LYS A 151 -29.55 -13.22 -19.55
C LYS A 151 -28.38 -12.27 -19.26
N ALA A 152 -27.42 -12.68 -18.44
CA ALA A 152 -26.27 -11.84 -18.10
C ALA A 152 -25.42 -11.58 -19.35
N LYS A 153 -24.99 -10.34 -19.52
CA LYS A 153 -24.07 -9.94 -20.58
C LYS A 153 -22.65 -10.31 -20.15
N LEU A 154 -22.11 -11.37 -20.72
CA LEU A 154 -20.81 -11.91 -20.33
C LEU A 154 -19.82 -11.83 -21.49
N LYS A 155 -18.59 -11.41 -21.20
CA LYS A 155 -17.45 -11.51 -22.10
C LYS A 155 -16.50 -12.58 -21.59
N LYS A 156 -16.05 -13.45 -22.47
CA LYS A 156 -15.17 -14.57 -22.15
C LYS A 156 -13.73 -14.08 -22.01
N THR A 157 -13.00 -14.60 -21.02
CA THR A 157 -11.56 -14.37 -20.85
C THR A 157 -10.87 -15.62 -20.34
N ALA A 158 -9.59 -15.78 -20.67
CA ALA A 158 -8.79 -16.94 -20.32
C ALA A 158 -7.31 -16.56 -20.26
N TRP A 159 -6.56 -17.28 -19.43
CA TRP A 159 -5.14 -17.04 -19.23
C TRP A 159 -4.37 -18.37 -19.30
N GLN A 160 -3.24 -18.39 -20.01
CA GLN A 160 -2.28 -19.51 -20.09
C GLN A 160 -2.88 -20.94 -20.18
N GLY A 161 -3.92 -21.12 -20.99
CA GLY A 161 -4.54 -22.45 -21.21
C GLY A 161 -5.44 -22.96 -20.07
N PHE A 162 -5.66 -22.15 -19.03
CA PHE A 162 -6.66 -22.45 -18.00
C PHE A 162 -8.09 -22.30 -18.53
N SER A 163 -9.04 -22.96 -17.85
CA SER A 163 -10.46 -22.86 -18.18
C SER A 163 -10.93 -21.41 -18.16
N ASP A 164 -11.82 -21.11 -19.10
CA ASP A 164 -12.33 -19.77 -19.27
C ASP A 164 -13.13 -19.30 -18.07
N VAL A 165 -13.05 -18.00 -17.78
CA VAL A 165 -13.96 -17.30 -16.88
C VAL A 165 -14.69 -16.21 -17.64
N PHE A 166 -15.70 -15.61 -17.01
CA PHE A 166 -16.44 -14.52 -17.62
C PHE A 166 -16.18 -13.22 -16.89
N ILE A 167 -16.15 -12.14 -17.66
CA ILE A 167 -16.24 -10.77 -17.19
C ILE A 167 -17.67 -10.31 -17.46
N LEU A 168 -18.36 -9.87 -16.41
CA LEU A 168 -19.66 -9.25 -16.52
C LEU A 168 -19.53 -7.89 -17.20
N ASP A 169 -20.33 -7.66 -18.22
CA ASP A 169 -20.33 -6.41 -18.96
C ASP A 169 -20.72 -5.24 -18.05
N PRO A 170 -20.07 -4.06 -18.14
CA PRO A 170 -20.39 -2.93 -17.28
C PRO A 170 -21.83 -2.44 -17.43
N ASP A 171 -22.51 -2.69 -18.56
CA ASP A 171 -23.92 -2.31 -18.72
C ASP A 171 -24.90 -3.30 -18.10
N ASP A 172 -24.41 -4.43 -17.58
CA ASP A 172 -25.26 -5.37 -16.87
C ASP A 172 -25.55 -4.88 -15.44
N SER A 173 -26.83 -4.79 -15.09
CA SER A 173 -27.27 -4.38 -13.75
C SER A 173 -26.67 -5.25 -12.64
N LEU A 174 -26.39 -6.53 -12.92
CA LEU A 174 -25.81 -7.47 -11.96
C LEU A 174 -24.42 -7.04 -11.52
N PHE A 175 -23.68 -6.27 -12.33
CA PHE A 175 -22.34 -5.79 -11.96
C PHE A 175 -22.41 -4.94 -10.70
N THR A 176 -23.35 -3.99 -10.68
CA THR A 176 -23.53 -3.09 -9.55
C THR A 176 -24.07 -3.84 -8.33
N VAL A 177 -25.00 -4.78 -8.53
CA VAL A 177 -25.58 -5.57 -7.44
C VAL A 177 -24.49 -6.39 -6.74
N ILE A 178 -23.66 -7.10 -7.50
CA ILE A 178 -22.60 -7.94 -6.97
C ILE A 178 -21.51 -7.08 -6.35
N GLY A 179 -21.03 -6.04 -7.05
CA GLY A 179 -19.98 -5.16 -6.55
C GLY A 179 -20.35 -4.50 -5.23
N LYS A 180 -21.56 -3.94 -5.11
CA LYS A 180 -22.07 -3.38 -3.85
C LYS A 180 -22.16 -4.42 -2.75
N SER A 181 -22.68 -5.61 -3.07
CA SER A 181 -22.85 -6.67 -2.07
C SER A 181 -21.50 -7.16 -1.56
N PHE A 182 -20.53 -7.36 -2.45
CA PHE A 182 -19.17 -7.77 -2.11
C PHE A 182 -18.47 -6.75 -1.20
N THR A 183 -18.46 -5.47 -1.60
CA THR A 183 -17.86 -4.39 -0.80
C THR A 183 -18.55 -4.25 0.56
N LYS A 184 -19.89 -4.31 0.61
CA LYS A 184 -20.64 -4.25 1.87
C LYS A 184 -20.26 -5.39 2.82
N GLN A 185 -20.17 -6.62 2.31
CA GLN A 185 -19.81 -7.77 3.15
C GLN A 185 -18.38 -7.68 3.68
N LEU A 186 -17.42 -7.23 2.86
CA LEU A 186 -16.05 -6.99 3.32
C LEU A 186 -15.99 -5.95 4.44
N ILE A 187 -16.65 -4.80 4.26
CA ILE A 187 -16.66 -3.72 5.26
C ILE A 187 -17.34 -4.20 6.55
N GLN A 188 -18.43 -4.95 6.45
CA GLN A 188 -19.11 -5.50 7.63
C GLN A 188 -18.25 -6.52 8.39
N THR A 189 -17.43 -7.28 7.68
CA THR A 189 -16.60 -8.34 8.28
C THR A 189 -15.31 -7.78 8.88
N PHE A 190 -14.65 -6.84 8.19
CA PHE A 190 -13.28 -6.42 8.52
C PHE A 190 -13.14 -4.93 8.86
N GLY A 191 -14.19 -4.12 8.70
CA GLY A 191 -14.04 -2.66 8.66
C GLY A 191 -13.40 -2.20 7.35
N THR A 192 -12.89 -0.97 7.31
CA THR A 192 -12.18 -0.45 6.12
C THR A 192 -11.29 0.74 6.45
N ASP A 193 -10.16 0.84 5.75
CA ASP A 193 -9.30 2.04 5.68
C ASP A 193 -9.56 2.87 4.42
N HIS A 194 -10.68 2.59 3.73
CA HIS A 194 -11.13 3.22 2.48
C HIS A 194 -10.24 2.95 1.26
N LEU A 195 -9.31 1.99 1.35
CA LEU A 195 -8.44 1.60 0.24
C LEU A 195 -8.87 0.23 -0.29
N TYR A 196 -9.02 0.14 -1.61
CA TYR A 196 -9.46 -1.09 -2.27
C TYR A 196 -8.61 -1.43 -3.48
N SER A 197 -8.34 -2.71 -3.72
CA SER A 197 -7.61 -3.20 -4.90
C SER A 197 -8.53 -4.01 -5.81
N ALA A 198 -8.43 -3.75 -7.11
CA ALA A 198 -9.17 -4.43 -8.17
C ALA A 198 -8.39 -4.29 -9.48
N ASP A 199 -8.16 -5.39 -10.18
CA ASP A 199 -7.39 -5.39 -11.44
C ASP A 199 -8.09 -6.30 -12.48
N THR A 200 -8.98 -5.71 -13.30
CA THR A 200 -9.82 -6.48 -14.24
C THR A 200 -9.05 -7.13 -15.39
N PHE A 201 -7.92 -6.55 -15.80
CA PHE A 201 -7.21 -6.98 -17.01
C PHE A 201 -5.74 -7.32 -16.73
N ASN A 202 -5.43 -7.74 -15.50
CA ASN A 202 -4.09 -8.18 -15.18
C ASN A 202 -3.73 -9.39 -16.06
N GLU A 203 -2.67 -9.24 -16.85
CA GLU A 203 -2.19 -10.22 -17.85
C GLU A 203 -3.20 -10.71 -18.89
N ASN A 204 -4.35 -10.06 -18.99
CA ASN A 204 -5.40 -10.40 -19.94
C ASN A 204 -5.61 -9.25 -20.90
N THR A 205 -5.59 -9.53 -22.20
CA THR A 205 -5.97 -8.53 -23.20
C THR A 205 -7.48 -8.29 -23.07
N PRO A 206 -7.94 -7.03 -22.90
CA PRO A 206 -9.37 -6.77 -22.87
C PRO A 206 -10.06 -7.25 -24.17
N PRO A 207 -11.33 -7.68 -24.09
CA PRO A 207 -12.04 -8.34 -25.19
C PRO A 207 -12.36 -7.44 -26.40
N THR A 208 -12.08 -6.15 -26.30
CA THR A 208 -12.27 -5.15 -27.36
C THR A 208 -11.21 -4.07 -27.21
N ASN A 209 -10.87 -3.37 -28.30
CA ASN A 209 -9.99 -2.19 -28.26
C ASN A 209 -10.76 -0.85 -28.16
N ASP A 210 -12.09 -0.92 -27.94
CA ASP A 210 -12.95 0.25 -27.77
C ASP A 210 -12.67 0.94 -26.43
N SER A 211 -12.25 2.21 -26.51
CA SER A 211 -11.98 3.03 -25.32
C SER A 211 -13.22 3.28 -24.48
N THR A 212 -14.42 3.27 -25.07
CA THR A 212 -15.68 3.45 -24.34
C THR A 212 -15.89 2.30 -23.37
N TYR A 213 -15.69 1.06 -23.83
CA TYR A 213 -15.76 -0.14 -22.99
C TYR A 213 -14.76 -0.09 -21.82
N LEU A 214 -13.50 0.31 -22.08
CA LEU A 214 -12.48 0.46 -21.03
C LEU A 214 -12.86 1.53 -20.00
N ASN A 215 -13.44 2.64 -20.46
CA ASN A 215 -13.93 3.69 -19.59
C ASN A 215 -15.07 3.18 -18.71
N ASP A 216 -16.07 2.53 -19.31
CA ASP A 216 -17.28 2.08 -18.62
C ASP A 216 -16.97 1.00 -17.59
N ILE A 217 -16.07 0.06 -17.89
CA ILE A 217 -15.70 -0.97 -16.92
C ILE A 217 -14.93 -0.39 -15.74
N SER A 218 -13.96 0.49 -15.97
CA SER A 218 -13.23 1.18 -14.90
C SER A 218 -14.17 2.03 -14.04
N LYS A 219 -15.06 2.79 -14.68
CA LYS A 219 -16.10 3.58 -14.01
C LYS A 219 -17.00 2.68 -13.16
N LYS A 220 -17.42 1.52 -13.67
CA LYS A 220 -18.33 0.62 -12.95
C LYS A 220 -17.67 -0.07 -11.76
N VAL A 221 -16.42 -0.51 -11.90
CA VAL A 221 -15.61 -1.03 -10.80
C VAL A 221 -15.51 0.01 -9.68
N TYR A 222 -15.12 1.24 -10.01
CA TYR A 222 -15.02 2.32 -9.02
C TYR A 222 -16.37 2.67 -8.38
N GLN A 223 -17.43 2.85 -9.17
CA GLN A 223 -18.76 3.19 -8.67
C GLN A 223 -19.31 2.12 -7.72
N SER A 224 -19.01 0.85 -7.97
CA SER A 224 -19.43 -0.25 -7.10
C SER A 224 -18.84 -0.09 -5.69
N MET A 225 -17.57 0.30 -5.57
CA MET A 225 -16.94 0.63 -4.29
C MET A 225 -17.51 1.92 -3.69
N ALA A 226 -17.48 3.01 -4.47
CA ALA A 226 -17.83 4.37 -4.00
C ALA A 226 -19.28 4.50 -3.55
N SER A 227 -20.18 3.68 -4.09
CA SER A 227 -21.58 3.65 -3.71
C SER A 227 -21.85 3.02 -2.34
N VAL A 228 -20.89 2.27 -1.79
CA VAL A 228 -20.94 1.73 -0.43
C VAL A 228 -20.04 2.53 0.50
N ASP A 229 -18.85 2.92 0.02
CA ASP A 229 -17.88 3.74 0.75
C ASP A 229 -17.52 5.00 -0.05
N PRO A 230 -18.14 6.17 0.24
CA PRO A 230 -17.88 7.42 -0.47
C PRO A 230 -16.41 7.91 -0.38
N LYS A 231 -15.63 7.38 0.57
CA LYS A 231 -14.20 7.70 0.72
C LYS A 231 -13.29 6.75 -0.04
N ALA A 232 -13.84 5.73 -0.72
CA ALA A 232 -13.09 4.72 -1.44
C ALA A 232 -12.04 5.32 -2.39
N VAL A 233 -10.81 4.81 -2.28
CA VAL A 233 -9.70 5.04 -3.17
C VAL A 233 -9.26 3.70 -3.74
N TRP A 234 -9.18 3.62 -5.05
CA TRP A 234 -8.77 2.41 -5.76
C TRP A 234 -7.25 2.36 -5.93
N ILE A 235 -6.60 1.38 -5.32
CA ILE A 235 -5.20 1.01 -5.54
C ILE A 235 -5.13 0.03 -6.71
N MET A 236 -4.64 0.48 -7.86
CA MET A 236 -4.60 -0.32 -9.09
C MET A 236 -3.17 -0.64 -9.48
N GLN A 237 -2.91 -1.86 -9.92
CA GLN A 237 -1.61 -2.26 -10.44
C GLN A 237 -1.40 -1.72 -11.86
N GLY A 238 -0.22 -1.14 -12.12
CA GLY A 238 0.19 -0.68 -13.45
C GLY A 238 0.80 -1.77 -14.35
N TRP A 239 0.92 -3.01 -13.87
CA TRP A 239 1.63 -4.11 -14.56
C TRP A 239 1.18 -4.29 -16.01
N MET A 240 -0.13 -4.33 -16.25
CA MET A 240 -0.73 -4.56 -17.56
C MET A 240 -0.20 -3.61 -18.64
N PHE A 241 0.09 -2.35 -18.29
CA PHE A 241 0.62 -1.35 -19.23
C PHE A 241 2.02 -1.70 -19.73
N SER A 242 2.83 -2.35 -18.89
CA SER A 242 4.18 -2.83 -19.24
C SER A 242 4.17 -4.23 -19.85
N TYR A 243 3.21 -5.07 -19.48
CA TYR A 243 3.11 -6.47 -19.88
C TYR A 243 2.56 -6.64 -21.30
N THR A 244 1.52 -5.89 -21.65
CA THR A 244 0.87 -5.94 -22.98
C THR A 244 0.90 -4.58 -23.67
N PRO A 245 2.09 -4.01 -23.92
CA PRO A 245 2.23 -2.64 -24.42
C PRO A 245 1.67 -2.44 -25.82
N LYS A 246 1.51 -3.52 -26.61
CA LYS A 246 0.86 -3.44 -27.94
C LYS A 246 -0.61 -3.04 -27.83
N TYR A 247 -1.31 -3.54 -26.81
CA TYR A 247 -2.71 -3.20 -26.55
C TYR A 247 -2.83 -1.87 -25.79
N TRP A 248 -2.07 -1.72 -24.70
CA TRP A 248 -2.14 -0.55 -23.82
C TRP A 248 -1.39 0.66 -24.40
N GLN A 249 -1.95 1.24 -25.46
CA GLN A 249 -1.52 2.52 -26.03
C GLN A 249 -2.11 3.70 -25.24
N PRO A 250 -1.61 4.94 -25.44
CA PRO A 250 -2.07 6.10 -24.67
C PRO A 250 -3.59 6.29 -24.66
N THR A 251 -4.29 6.02 -25.78
CA THR A 251 -5.76 6.11 -25.84
C THR A 251 -6.45 5.15 -24.88
N GLN A 252 -6.03 3.88 -24.85
CA GLN A 252 -6.60 2.84 -23.99
C GLN A 252 -6.28 3.10 -22.51
N ILE A 253 -5.05 3.50 -22.21
CA ILE A 253 -4.66 3.84 -20.83
C ILE A 253 -5.45 5.06 -20.34
N LYS A 254 -5.53 6.15 -21.14
CA LYS A 254 -6.33 7.34 -20.79
C LYS A 254 -7.80 6.98 -20.58
N ALA A 255 -8.37 6.13 -21.43
CA ALA A 255 -9.75 5.70 -21.31
C ALA A 255 -10.04 4.99 -19.98
N LEU A 256 -9.16 4.06 -19.58
CA LEU A 256 -9.26 3.33 -18.32
C LEU A 256 -9.08 4.26 -17.11
N LEU A 257 -8.01 5.09 -17.11
CA LEU A 257 -7.63 5.88 -15.95
C LEU A 257 -8.52 7.12 -15.75
N ASN A 258 -8.98 7.78 -16.81
CA ASN A 258 -9.79 9.01 -16.71
C ASN A 258 -11.24 8.73 -16.31
N ALA A 259 -11.68 7.47 -16.35
CA ALA A 259 -12.98 7.04 -15.86
C ALA A 259 -13.18 7.27 -14.34
N VAL A 260 -12.08 7.42 -13.60
CA VAL A 260 -12.06 7.58 -12.14
C VAL A 260 -11.47 8.95 -11.77
N PRO A 261 -12.03 9.70 -10.81
CA PRO A 261 -11.46 10.97 -10.38
C PRO A 261 -10.01 10.85 -9.93
N ASN A 262 -9.22 11.92 -10.12
CA ASN A 262 -7.77 11.87 -9.90
C ASN A 262 -7.37 11.59 -8.45
N ASP A 263 -8.18 11.98 -7.47
CA ASP A 263 -7.96 11.76 -6.04
C ASP A 263 -8.55 10.43 -5.53
N LYS A 264 -9.15 9.63 -6.43
CA LYS A 264 -9.87 8.39 -6.09
C LYS A 264 -9.22 7.12 -6.64
N MET A 265 -8.03 7.24 -7.22
CA MET A 265 -7.23 6.13 -7.69
C MET A 265 -5.75 6.41 -7.52
N ILE A 266 -5.00 5.42 -7.03
CA ILE A 266 -3.55 5.45 -6.90
C ILE A 266 -2.99 4.28 -7.72
N ILE A 267 -1.98 4.57 -8.55
CA ILE A 267 -1.35 3.56 -9.40
C ILE A 267 -0.10 3.01 -8.71
N LEU A 268 0.03 1.69 -8.63
CA LEU A 268 1.29 1.04 -8.32
C LEU A 268 2.09 0.89 -9.61
N ASP A 269 3.17 1.67 -9.78
CA ASP A 269 4.10 1.48 -10.89
C ASP A 269 4.97 0.25 -10.60
N LEU A 270 4.42 -0.91 -10.93
CA LEU A 270 4.69 -2.17 -10.24
C LEU A 270 6.13 -2.68 -10.38
N TYR A 271 6.81 -2.33 -11.47
CA TYR A 271 8.16 -2.80 -11.80
C TYR A 271 9.08 -1.63 -12.17
N SER A 272 9.06 -0.59 -11.34
CA SER A 272 9.68 0.71 -11.64
C SER A 272 11.21 0.64 -11.73
N GLU A 273 11.84 -0.27 -11.01
CA GLU A 273 13.30 -0.43 -11.03
C GLU A 273 13.82 -0.96 -12.37
N SER A 274 12.95 -1.49 -13.24
CA SER A 274 13.30 -2.12 -14.51
C SER A 274 12.53 -1.58 -15.71
N LYS A 275 11.21 -1.47 -15.58
CA LYS A 275 10.28 -1.01 -16.62
C LYS A 275 9.33 0.05 -16.05
N PRO A 276 9.85 1.23 -15.66
CA PRO A 276 8.99 2.30 -15.17
C PRO A 276 7.98 2.72 -16.24
N MET A 277 6.72 2.91 -15.82
CA MET A 277 5.63 3.31 -16.70
C MET A 277 5.16 4.75 -16.45
N TRP A 278 5.51 5.35 -15.31
CA TRP A 278 5.18 6.75 -14.99
C TRP A 278 5.69 7.72 -16.08
N ASN A 279 6.91 7.51 -16.59
CA ASN A 279 7.52 8.38 -17.61
C ASN A 279 6.99 8.15 -19.03
N LYS A 280 6.22 7.08 -19.25
CA LYS A 280 5.55 6.76 -20.53
C LYS A 280 4.07 7.12 -20.54
N THR A 281 3.54 7.52 -19.39
CA THR A 281 2.11 7.77 -19.18
C THR A 281 1.84 9.19 -18.69
N GLU A 282 2.77 10.13 -18.91
CA GLU A 282 2.67 11.51 -18.41
C GLU A 282 2.35 11.52 -16.89
N ALA A 283 3.06 10.69 -16.12
CA ALA A 283 2.79 10.39 -14.72
C ALA A 283 1.33 9.99 -14.44
N TYR A 284 0.85 8.99 -15.20
CA TYR A 284 -0.51 8.46 -15.11
C TYR A 284 -1.61 9.50 -15.24
N TYR A 285 -1.40 10.50 -16.11
CA TYR A 285 -2.40 11.51 -16.49
C TYR A 285 -3.05 12.22 -15.29
N GLY A 286 -2.25 12.51 -14.26
CA GLY A 286 -2.65 13.27 -13.07
C GLY A 286 -3.12 12.44 -11.87
N LYS A 287 -3.08 11.10 -11.98
CA LYS A 287 -3.27 10.16 -10.87
C LYS A 287 -2.05 10.13 -9.95
N PRO A 288 -2.23 10.10 -8.61
CA PRO A 288 -1.16 9.72 -7.71
C PRO A 288 -0.63 8.33 -8.02
N TRP A 289 0.66 8.11 -7.81
CA TRP A 289 1.29 6.82 -8.05
C TRP A 289 2.39 6.52 -7.03
N ILE A 290 2.77 5.25 -6.94
CA ILE A 290 3.79 4.72 -6.02
C ILE A 290 4.84 4.00 -6.85
N TRP A 291 6.09 4.41 -6.70
CA TRP A 291 7.24 3.75 -7.33
C TRP A 291 7.47 2.41 -6.62
N CYS A 292 7.36 1.29 -7.33
CA CYS A 292 7.50 -0.03 -6.70
C CYS A 292 8.70 -0.79 -7.24
N MET A 293 9.42 -1.46 -6.33
CA MET A 293 10.40 -2.49 -6.66
C MET A 293 9.70 -3.85 -6.69
N LEU A 294 9.60 -4.46 -7.88
CA LEU A 294 9.05 -5.82 -8.02
C LEU A 294 10.10 -6.84 -7.60
N HIS A 295 11.28 -6.76 -8.20
CA HIS A 295 12.49 -7.54 -7.94
C HIS A 295 12.39 -9.06 -8.14
N ASN A 296 11.46 -9.76 -7.49
CA ASN A 296 11.33 -11.22 -7.56
C ASN A 296 10.11 -11.66 -8.38
N PHE A 297 10.32 -12.66 -9.24
CA PHE A 297 9.28 -13.35 -10.01
C PHE A 297 9.25 -14.83 -9.63
N GLY A 298 8.06 -15.37 -9.34
CA GLY A 298 7.78 -16.77 -9.10
C GLY A 298 8.44 -17.38 -7.86
N GLY A 299 9.02 -16.58 -6.96
CA GLY A 299 9.85 -17.09 -5.87
C GLY A 299 11.15 -17.71 -6.30
N ASN A 300 11.60 -17.42 -7.52
CA ASN A 300 12.87 -17.94 -8.03
C ASN A 300 14.04 -17.46 -7.16
N ILE A 301 14.88 -18.40 -6.75
CA ILE A 301 16.04 -18.13 -5.91
C ILE A 301 17.23 -17.87 -6.84
N SER A 302 17.71 -16.62 -6.84
CA SER A 302 18.92 -16.21 -7.55
C SER A 302 19.57 -15.05 -6.81
N LEU A 303 20.89 -14.88 -6.94
CA LEU A 303 21.57 -13.69 -6.46
C LEU A 303 21.39 -12.58 -7.49
N TYR A 304 20.37 -11.75 -7.30
CA TYR A 304 19.96 -10.74 -8.29
C TYR A 304 19.52 -9.45 -7.59
N GLY A 305 19.71 -8.32 -8.27
CA GLY A 305 19.22 -7.04 -7.80
C GLY A 305 19.73 -5.86 -8.63
N ARG A 306 18.84 -4.93 -8.98
CA ARG A 306 19.18 -3.67 -9.66
C ARG A 306 19.51 -2.57 -8.63
N MET A 307 20.55 -2.79 -7.82
CA MET A 307 20.88 -1.92 -6.68
C MET A 307 21.05 -0.46 -7.07
N ASN A 308 21.72 -0.17 -8.20
CA ASN A 308 21.90 1.21 -8.67
C ASN A 308 20.57 1.90 -8.97
N ASN A 309 19.62 1.20 -9.60
CA ASN A 309 18.29 1.74 -9.85
C ASN A 309 17.55 2.00 -8.54
N VAL A 310 17.51 1.02 -7.65
CA VAL A 310 16.81 1.13 -6.37
C VAL A 310 17.38 2.25 -5.48
N ALA A 311 18.70 2.43 -5.46
CA ALA A 311 19.35 3.46 -4.66
C ALA A 311 19.14 4.90 -5.18
N ASN A 312 18.90 5.07 -6.48
CA ASN A 312 18.90 6.40 -7.12
C ASN A 312 17.54 6.81 -7.69
N ASP A 313 16.87 5.90 -8.39
CA ASP A 313 15.68 6.19 -9.19
C ASP A 313 14.50 6.74 -8.35
N PRO A 314 14.20 6.27 -7.12
CA PRO A 314 13.11 6.85 -6.33
C PRO A 314 13.33 8.34 -5.99
N VAL A 315 14.56 8.73 -5.70
CA VAL A 315 14.90 10.14 -5.40
C VAL A 315 14.90 10.98 -6.68
N GLN A 316 15.42 10.43 -7.78
CA GLN A 316 15.38 11.09 -9.08
C GLN A 316 13.94 11.32 -9.54
N ALA A 317 13.10 10.28 -9.49
CA ALA A 317 11.68 10.39 -9.82
C ALA A 317 10.98 11.43 -8.93
N LYS A 318 11.21 11.43 -7.61
CA LYS A 318 10.61 12.42 -6.72
C LYS A 318 10.97 13.86 -7.08
N ASN A 319 12.21 14.09 -7.52
CA ASN A 319 12.72 15.42 -7.85
C ASN A 319 12.46 15.83 -9.31
N ASP A 320 12.00 14.91 -10.15
CA ASP A 320 11.64 15.19 -11.54
C ASP A 320 10.31 15.95 -11.60
N PRO A 321 10.25 17.17 -12.18
CA PRO A 321 8.99 17.90 -12.36
C PRO A 321 7.94 17.13 -13.17
N ALA A 322 8.34 16.22 -14.06
CA ALA A 322 7.46 15.38 -14.87
C ALA A 322 6.87 14.19 -14.08
N SER A 323 7.35 13.92 -12.86
CA SER A 323 6.84 12.84 -12.01
C SER A 323 5.42 13.08 -11.50
N GLY A 324 4.89 14.30 -11.64
CA GLY A 324 3.53 14.64 -11.24
C GLY A 324 3.27 14.35 -9.76
N LYS A 325 2.45 13.34 -9.47
CA LYS A 325 1.98 13.01 -8.12
C LYS A 325 2.60 11.71 -7.57
N MET A 326 3.92 11.59 -7.63
CA MET A 326 4.61 10.50 -6.92
C MET A 326 4.35 10.62 -5.40
N SER A 327 3.60 9.67 -4.87
CA SER A 327 3.06 9.72 -3.50
C SER A 327 3.78 8.79 -2.53
N GLY A 328 4.64 7.91 -3.04
CA GLY A 328 5.33 6.94 -2.21
C GLY A 328 6.29 6.03 -2.94
N ILE A 329 6.87 5.13 -2.17
CA ILE A 329 7.69 4.01 -2.62
C ILE A 329 7.08 2.69 -2.13
N GLY A 330 7.39 1.57 -2.76
CA GLY A 330 6.78 0.29 -2.40
C GLY A 330 7.58 -0.95 -2.80
N LEU A 331 7.22 -2.06 -2.16
CA LEU A 331 7.73 -3.40 -2.44
C LEU A 331 6.60 -4.26 -3.00
N THR A 332 6.81 -4.83 -4.18
CA THR A 332 5.84 -5.66 -4.91
C THR A 332 6.42 -7.01 -5.37
N PRO A 333 7.22 -7.73 -4.55
CA PRO A 333 7.75 -9.01 -4.97
C PRO A 333 6.65 -10.07 -5.08
N GLU A 334 6.77 -10.94 -6.08
CA GLU A 334 5.90 -12.12 -6.14
C GLU A 334 6.16 -13.08 -4.98
N ALA A 335 7.41 -13.15 -4.48
CA ALA A 335 7.73 -13.81 -3.22
C ALA A 335 8.91 -13.16 -2.47
N ILE A 336 8.92 -13.35 -1.14
CA ILE A 336 9.92 -12.83 -0.21
C ILE A 336 10.97 -13.90 0.12
N GLU A 337 11.70 -13.75 1.24
CA GLU A 337 12.66 -14.78 1.71
C GLU A 337 13.83 -15.04 0.74
N GLN A 338 14.22 -14.05 -0.04
CA GLN A 338 15.44 -14.06 -0.86
C GLN A 338 16.02 -12.64 -0.98
N ASN A 339 17.31 -12.52 -1.29
CA ASN A 339 18.04 -11.24 -1.49
C ASN A 339 17.70 -10.13 -0.48
N PRO A 340 17.85 -10.35 0.84
CA PRO A 340 17.45 -9.38 1.88
C PRO A 340 18.11 -8.01 1.72
N VAL A 341 19.30 -7.95 1.10
CA VAL A 341 20.00 -6.70 0.78
C VAL A 341 19.18 -5.74 -0.09
N MET A 342 18.37 -6.26 -1.01
CA MET A 342 17.55 -5.45 -1.90
C MET A 342 16.39 -4.79 -1.15
N TYR A 343 15.74 -5.53 -0.25
CA TYR A 343 14.63 -5.05 0.57
C TYR A 343 15.06 -4.14 1.71
N GLU A 344 16.31 -4.26 2.18
CA GLU A 344 16.91 -3.36 3.17
C GLU A 344 17.37 -2.03 2.54
N LEU A 345 17.73 -2.06 1.24
CA LEU A 345 18.13 -0.88 0.48
C LEU A 345 16.92 -0.02 0.08
N MET A 346 15.84 -0.68 -0.34
CA MET A 346 14.57 -0.06 -0.71
C MET A 346 13.80 0.42 0.51
#